data_AF-A0A7X7V6P6-F1
#
_entry.id   AF-A0A7X7V6P6-F1
#
_cell.length_a   1.000
_cell.length_b   1.000
_cell.length_c   1.000
_cell.angle_alpha   90.00
_cell.angle_beta   90.00
_cell.angle_gamma   90.00
#
_symmetry.space_group_name_H-M   'P 1'
#
loop_
_entity.id
_entity.type
_entity.pdbx_description
1 polymer ?
#
loop_
_entity_poly.entity_id
_entity_poly.type
_entity_poly.pdbx_seq_one_letter_code
_entity_poly.pdbx_strand_id
1 'polypeptide(L)'
;MTKQGWTATVSTALFVLLIALISLIPVPFVSWTPGEVTDLLGDRNGEPILRISGAATYPTSGQLQLTTVAVTSQDADMTLPQALLAYALPSQTVLPRDVVYPIGRPSTQQQTDTTQQMVTSQRDAVVAALLEAGVPVTPLPLVTQVSSSGPAYGKVEVGDLVTAVDGS
;
A
#
# COMPACT_ATOMS: atom_id res chain seq x y z
N MET A 1 -0.45 -49.70 -34.45
CA MET A 1 -0.07 -48.26 -34.47
C MET A 1 1.20 -48.13 -35.29
N THR A 2 1.22 -47.27 -36.31
CA THR A 2 2.40 -47.02 -37.15
C THR A 2 3.49 -46.31 -36.33
N LYS A 3 4.78 -46.53 -36.65
CA LYS A 3 5.93 -45.90 -35.94
C LYS A 3 5.79 -44.36 -35.82
N GLN A 4 5.13 -43.74 -36.81
CA GLN A 4 4.79 -42.31 -36.86
C GLN A 4 3.76 -41.88 -35.80
N GLY A 5 2.78 -42.74 -35.47
CA GLY A 5 1.80 -42.45 -34.41
C GLY A 5 2.45 -42.45 -33.02
N TRP A 6 3.45 -43.32 -32.81
CA TRP A 6 4.16 -43.39 -31.52
C TRP A 6 5.07 -42.18 -31.30
N THR A 7 5.80 -41.75 -32.33
CA THR A 7 6.60 -40.50 -32.25
C THR A 7 5.71 -39.28 -32.05
N ALA A 8 4.53 -39.23 -32.68
CA ALA A 8 3.57 -38.14 -32.47
C ALA A 8 3.07 -38.11 -31.02
N THR A 9 2.61 -39.23 -30.47
CA THR A 9 2.12 -39.29 -29.08
C THR A 9 3.22 -38.94 -28.07
N VAL A 10 4.44 -39.45 -28.25
CA VAL A 10 5.58 -39.13 -27.37
C VAL A 10 5.94 -37.64 -27.46
N SER A 11 5.94 -37.07 -28.68
CA SER A 11 6.23 -35.64 -28.86
C SER A 11 5.18 -34.74 -28.20
N THR A 12 3.89 -35.07 -28.33
CA THR A 12 2.81 -34.31 -27.68
C THR A 12 2.89 -34.42 -26.17
N ALA A 13 3.14 -35.62 -25.63
CA ALA A 13 3.28 -35.83 -24.20
C ALA A 13 4.46 -35.02 -23.62
N LEU A 14 5.61 -35.04 -24.31
CA LEU A 14 6.78 -34.27 -23.91
C LEU A 14 6.52 -32.75 -23.98
N PHE A 15 5.82 -32.29 -25.02
CA PHE A 15 5.47 -30.88 -25.17
C PHE A 15 4.56 -30.39 -24.05
N VAL A 16 3.51 -31.15 -23.73
CA VAL A 16 2.59 -30.82 -22.62
C VAL A 16 3.33 -30.80 -21.28
N LEU A 17 4.23 -31.77 -21.06
CA LEU A 17 5.07 -31.82 -19.85
C LEU A 17 5.93 -30.55 -19.71
N LEU A 18 6.59 -30.12 -20.80
CA LEU A 18 7.44 -28.93 -20.78
C LEU A 18 6.63 -27.65 -20.52
N ILE A 19 5.45 -27.51 -21.11
CA ILE A 19 4.55 -26.37 -20.83
C ILE A 19 4.13 -26.36 -19.37
N ALA A 20 3.74 -27.51 -18.81
CA ALA A 20 3.34 -27.62 -17.42
C ALA A 20 4.49 -27.19 -16.48
N LEU A 21 5.71 -27.67 -16.75
CA LEU A 21 6.89 -27.30 -15.98
C LEU A 21 7.19 -25.79 -16.04
N ILE A 22 7.12 -25.18 -17.23
CA ILE A 22 7.34 -23.72 -17.38
C ILE A 22 6.24 -22.93 -16.67
N SER A 23 5.01 -23.43 -16.69
CA SER A 23 3.85 -22.74 -16.10
C SER A 23 3.91 -22.67 -14.57
N LEU A 24 4.70 -23.55 -13.94
CA LEU A 24 4.92 -23.59 -12.49
C LEU A 24 6.03 -22.64 -12.03
N ILE A 25 6.81 -22.06 -12.95
CA ILE A 25 7.91 -21.15 -12.61
C ILE A 25 7.32 -19.78 -12.21
N PRO A 26 7.73 -19.22 -11.05
CA PRO A 26 7.28 -17.90 -10.62
C PRO A 26 7.86 -16.80 -11.53
N VAL A 27 7.05 -15.80 -11.85
CA VAL A 27 7.41 -14.65 -12.68
C VAL A 27 7.55 -13.38 -11.84
N PRO A 28 8.42 -12.42 -12.23
CA PRO A 28 8.70 -11.22 -11.44
C PRO A 28 7.63 -10.13 -11.65
N PHE A 29 6.35 -10.49 -11.51
CA PHE A 29 5.21 -9.58 -11.64
C PHE A 29 4.33 -9.64 -10.39
N VAL A 30 3.63 -8.54 -10.14
CA VAL A 30 2.59 -8.41 -9.12
C VAL A 30 1.29 -7.95 -9.77
N SER A 31 0.16 -8.35 -9.19
CA SER A 31 -1.14 -7.85 -9.60
C SER A 31 -1.76 -6.96 -8.53
N TRP A 32 -2.41 -5.89 -8.97
CA TRP A 32 -3.28 -5.06 -8.16
C TRP A 32 -4.72 -5.39 -8.51
N THR A 33 -5.53 -5.62 -7.49
CA THR A 33 -6.95 -5.88 -7.61
C THR A 33 -7.76 -4.91 -6.73
N PRO A 34 -8.99 -4.54 -7.14
CA PRO A 34 -9.90 -3.78 -6.29
C PRO A 34 -10.09 -4.50 -4.97
N GLY A 35 -9.87 -3.79 -3.87
CA GLY A 35 -10.21 -4.25 -2.54
C GLY A 35 -11.68 -4.00 -2.22
N GLU A 36 -12.06 -4.34 -1.00
CA GLU A 36 -13.42 -4.10 -0.54
C GLU A 36 -13.66 -2.60 -0.30
N VAL A 37 -14.89 -2.17 -0.57
CA VAL A 37 -15.37 -0.83 -0.24
C VAL A 37 -16.00 -0.88 1.14
N THR A 38 -15.50 -0.05 2.06
CA THR A 38 -16.02 0.04 3.43
C THR A 38 -16.70 1.39 3.63
N ASP A 39 -17.95 1.41 4.06
CA ASP A 39 -18.64 2.65 4.47
C ASP A 39 -18.26 3.02 5.90
N LEU A 40 -17.48 4.09 6.07
CA LEU A 40 -16.98 4.53 7.36
C LEU A 40 -18.06 5.15 8.26
N LEU A 41 -19.22 5.55 7.70
CA LEU A 41 -20.36 6.05 8.47
C LEU A 41 -21.27 4.92 8.99
N GLY A 42 -21.02 3.68 8.55
CA GLY A 42 -21.76 2.50 8.99
C GLY A 42 -21.18 1.82 10.23
N ASP A 43 -21.75 0.65 10.53
CA ASP A 43 -21.32 -0.22 11.62
C ASP A 43 -20.50 -1.40 11.10
N ARG A 44 -19.48 -1.81 11.86
CA ARG A 44 -18.75 -3.07 11.67
C ARG A 44 -18.87 -3.92 12.92
N ASN A 45 -19.46 -5.10 12.79
CA ASN A 45 -19.68 -6.03 13.90
C ASN A 45 -20.48 -5.43 15.08
N GLY A 46 -21.41 -4.52 14.80
CA GLY A 46 -22.26 -3.88 15.81
C GLY A 46 -21.63 -2.67 16.51
N GLU A 47 -20.44 -2.25 16.10
CA GLU A 47 -19.81 -1.01 16.57
C GLU A 47 -19.63 0.00 15.42
N PRO A 48 -19.90 1.31 15.65
CA PRO A 48 -19.65 2.35 14.65
C PRO A 48 -18.18 2.41 14.26
N ILE A 49 -17.89 2.44 12.96
CA ILE A 49 -16.51 2.53 12.45
C ILE A 49 -15.90 3.89 12.81
N LEU A 50 -16.68 4.97 12.72
CA LEU A 50 -16.28 6.32 13.13
C LEU A 50 -17.00 6.73 14.40
N ARG A 51 -16.21 7.07 15.43
CA ARG A 51 -16.71 7.62 16.70
C ARG A 51 -16.08 8.98 16.93
N ILE A 52 -16.93 10.01 17.02
CA ILE A 52 -16.52 11.38 17.32
C ILE A 52 -16.89 11.66 18.78
N SER A 53 -15.93 12.18 19.54
CA SER A 53 -16.11 12.58 20.93
C SER A 53 -15.66 14.03 21.12
N GLY A 54 -16.34 14.76 22.01
CA GLY A 54 -15.95 16.14 22.35
C GLY A 54 -16.42 17.22 21.37
N ALA A 55 -17.23 16.86 20.37
CA ALA A 55 -17.86 17.79 19.43
C ALA A 55 -19.30 17.36 19.14
N ALA A 56 -20.16 18.32 18.77
CA ALA A 56 -21.50 18.03 18.31
C ALA A 56 -21.46 17.36 16.93
N THR A 57 -22.13 16.23 16.78
CA THR A 57 -22.28 15.50 15.52
C THR A 57 -23.68 15.69 14.96
N TYR A 58 -23.81 15.67 13.64
CA TYR A 58 -25.09 15.81 12.96
C TYR A 58 -25.44 14.53 12.21
N PRO A 59 -26.73 14.13 12.16
CA PRO A 59 -27.14 12.98 11.39
C PRO A 59 -26.87 13.23 9.89
N THR A 60 -26.31 12.22 9.25
CA THR A 60 -26.01 12.20 7.80
C THR A 60 -26.83 11.11 7.16
N SER A 61 -27.39 11.38 5.97
CA SER A 61 -28.11 10.40 5.15
C SER A 61 -27.22 9.79 4.05
N GLY A 62 -25.96 10.22 3.96
CA GLY A 62 -24.99 9.78 2.95
C GLY A 62 -24.12 8.61 3.43
N GLN A 63 -23.20 8.21 2.55
CA GLN A 63 -22.19 7.17 2.82
C GLN A 63 -20.79 7.77 2.66
N LEU A 64 -19.84 7.33 3.46
CA LEU A 64 -18.43 7.70 3.33
C LEU A 64 -17.62 6.46 2.94
N GLN A 65 -17.52 6.23 1.64
CA GLN A 65 -16.90 5.02 1.10
C GLN A 65 -15.38 5.14 1.07
N LEU A 66 -14.70 4.30 1.85
CA LEU A 66 -13.27 4.05 1.74
C LEU A 66 -13.04 2.91 0.76
N THR A 67 -12.40 3.21 -0.37
CA THR A 67 -11.97 2.20 -1.34
C THR A 67 -10.57 1.72 -0.99
N THR A 68 -10.37 0.41 -1.04
CA THR A 68 -9.05 -0.20 -0.80
C THR A 68 -8.56 -0.89 -2.07
N VAL A 69 -7.25 -1.10 -2.16
CA VAL A 69 -6.63 -1.91 -3.22
C VAL A 69 -5.89 -3.07 -2.57
N ALA A 70 -6.05 -4.27 -3.13
CA ALA A 70 -5.31 -5.44 -2.74
C ALA A 70 -4.13 -5.62 -3.70
N VAL A 71 -2.95 -5.88 -3.13
CA VAL A 71 -1.69 -6.04 -3.87
C VAL A 71 -1.12 -7.41 -3.54
N THR A 72 -0.57 -8.11 -4.54
CA THR A 72 0.21 -9.33 -4.30
C THR A 72 1.32 -9.04 -3.27
N SER A 73 1.36 -9.81 -2.18
CA SER A 73 2.32 -9.58 -1.10
C SER A 73 3.76 -9.78 -1.59
N GLN A 74 4.71 -9.16 -0.88
CA GLN A 74 6.13 -9.23 -1.23
C GLN A 74 6.71 -10.65 -1.18
N ASP A 75 6.11 -11.57 -0.45
CA ASP A 75 6.53 -12.98 -0.34
C ASP A 75 5.71 -13.94 -1.19
N ALA A 76 4.63 -13.48 -1.82
CA ALA A 76 3.82 -14.30 -2.71
C ALA A 76 4.38 -14.29 -4.13
N ASP A 77 4.34 -15.45 -4.78
CA ASP A 77 4.76 -15.58 -6.17
C ASP A 77 3.56 -15.70 -7.10
N MET A 78 3.69 -15.08 -8.27
CA MET A 78 2.71 -15.19 -9.35
C MET A 78 3.27 -16.12 -10.43
N THR A 79 2.47 -17.07 -10.90
CA THR A 79 2.85 -17.94 -12.03
C THR A 79 2.52 -17.29 -13.37
N LEU A 80 3.14 -17.75 -14.45
CA LEU A 80 2.93 -17.19 -15.79
C LEU A 80 1.45 -17.26 -16.26
N PRO A 81 0.69 -18.36 -16.04
CA PRO A 81 -0.73 -18.38 -16.37
C PRO A 81 -1.55 -17.38 -15.55
N GLN A 82 -1.25 -17.21 -14.27
CA GLN A 82 -1.92 -16.22 -13.41
C GLN A 82 -1.64 -14.79 -13.89
N ALA A 83 -0.40 -14.49 -14.26
CA ALA A 83 -0.01 -13.18 -14.79
C ALA A 83 -0.75 -12.85 -16.10
N LEU A 84 -0.84 -13.81 -17.02
CA LEU A 84 -1.57 -13.65 -18.29
C LEU A 84 -3.07 -13.46 -18.07
N LEU A 85 -3.66 -14.24 -17.16
CA LEU A 85 -5.06 -14.06 -16.78
C LEU A 85 -5.28 -12.69 -16.15
N ALA A 86 -4.46 -12.29 -15.18
CA ALA A 86 -4.54 -10.97 -14.55
C ALA A 86 -4.41 -9.83 -15.58
N TYR A 87 -3.50 -9.95 -16.55
CA TYR A 87 -3.34 -8.97 -17.62
C TYR A 87 -4.57 -8.87 -18.54
N ALA A 88 -5.27 -9.99 -18.77
CA ALA A 88 -6.47 -10.02 -19.61
C ALA A 88 -7.73 -9.50 -18.89
N LEU A 89 -7.77 -9.51 -17.56
CA LEU A 89 -8.90 -8.99 -16.80
C LEU A 89 -8.82 -7.45 -16.67
N PRO A 90 -9.85 -6.70 -17.07
CA PRO A 90 -9.84 -5.23 -17.01
C PRO A 90 -9.87 -4.67 -15.58
N SER A 91 -10.25 -5.50 -14.60
CA SER A 91 -10.27 -5.14 -13.19
C SER A 91 -8.93 -5.38 -12.48
N GLN A 92 -7.88 -5.82 -13.19
CA GLN A 92 -6.59 -6.08 -12.60
C GLN A 92 -5.50 -5.30 -13.33
N THR A 93 -4.48 -4.86 -12.59
CA THR A 93 -3.31 -4.20 -13.17
C THR A 93 -2.08 -5.03 -12.85
N VAL A 94 -1.32 -5.42 -13.88
CA VAL A 94 -0.10 -6.21 -13.73
C VAL A 94 1.11 -5.28 -13.87
N LEU A 95 1.97 -5.28 -12.85
CA LEU A 95 3.16 -4.44 -12.78
C LEU A 95 4.41 -5.29 -12.54
N PRO A 96 5.58 -4.87 -13.06
CA PRO A 96 6.86 -5.46 -12.66
C PRO A 96 7.07 -5.34 -11.15
N ARG A 97 7.59 -6.41 -10.54
CA ARG A 97 7.75 -6.49 -9.07
C ARG A 97 8.70 -5.43 -8.53
N ASP A 98 9.72 -5.05 -9.28
CA ASP A 98 10.74 -4.06 -8.93
C ASP A 98 10.21 -2.61 -8.86
N VAL A 99 9.15 -2.31 -9.61
CA VAL A 99 8.46 -1.01 -9.54
C VAL A 99 7.71 -0.85 -8.22
N VAL A 100 7.19 -1.94 -7.66
CA VAL A 100 6.41 -1.94 -6.42
C VAL A 100 7.29 -2.22 -5.20
N TYR A 101 8.25 -3.13 -5.33
CA TYR A 101 9.18 -3.57 -4.29
C TYR A 101 10.64 -3.41 -4.79
N PRO A 102 11.23 -2.22 -4.68
CA PRO A 102 12.58 -1.97 -5.16
C PRO A 102 13.62 -2.79 -4.38
N ILE A 103 14.61 -3.31 -5.12
CA ILE A 103 15.68 -4.15 -4.59
C ILE A 103 16.51 -3.35 -3.57
N GLY A 104 16.82 -3.96 -2.42
CA GLY A 104 17.66 -3.34 -1.39
C GLY A 104 16.92 -2.57 -0.29
N ARG A 105 15.58 -2.54 -0.31
CA ARG A 105 14.76 -2.05 0.81
C ARG A 105 14.17 -3.23 1.60
N PRO A 106 14.54 -3.42 2.87
CA PRO A 106 13.91 -4.45 3.68
C PRO A 106 12.45 -4.08 3.97
N SER A 107 11.58 -5.09 4.02
CA SER A 107 10.13 -4.93 4.28
C SER A 107 9.85 -4.15 5.58
N THR A 108 10.70 -4.32 6.58
CA THR A 108 10.61 -3.61 7.87
C THR A 108 10.77 -2.11 7.74
N GLN A 109 11.67 -1.64 6.87
CA GLN A 109 11.86 -0.21 6.64
C GLN A 109 10.68 0.40 5.90
N GLN A 110 10.14 -0.31 4.91
CA GLN A 110 8.93 0.14 4.19
C GLN A 110 7.73 0.25 5.14
N GLN A 111 7.56 -0.71 6.05
CA GLN A 111 6.49 -0.65 7.04
C GLN A 111 6.63 0.55 7.97
N THR A 112 7.85 0.85 8.45
CA THR A 112 8.11 2.03 9.28
C THR A 112 7.81 3.32 8.52
N ASP A 113 8.31 3.45 7.28
CA ASP A 113 8.09 4.63 6.44
C ASP A 113 6.59 4.84 6.18
N THR A 114 5.85 3.79 5.82
CA THR A 114 4.41 3.86 5.60
C THR A 114 3.65 4.25 6.87
N THR A 115 4.01 3.68 8.03
CA THR A 115 3.37 4.06 9.30
C THR A 115 3.61 5.53 9.63
N GLN A 116 4.82 6.05 9.42
CA GLN A 116 5.13 7.47 9.64
C GLN A 116 4.37 8.38 8.66
N GLN A 117 4.29 7.99 7.40
CA GLN A 117 3.50 8.71 6.39
C GLN A 117 2.02 8.75 6.77
N MET A 118 1.44 7.61 7.21
CA MET A 118 0.04 7.55 7.65
C MET A 118 -0.24 8.45 8.85
N VAL A 119 0.67 8.50 9.84
CA VAL A 119 0.54 9.42 10.99
C VAL A 119 0.59 10.88 10.54
N THR A 120 1.48 11.20 9.59
CA THR A 120 1.59 12.54 9.03
C THR A 120 0.32 12.93 8.28
N SER A 121 -0.19 12.06 7.40
CA SER A 121 -1.45 12.29 6.68
C SER A 121 -2.64 12.49 7.62
N GLN A 122 -2.71 11.77 8.75
CA GLN A 122 -3.75 11.98 9.75
C GLN A 122 -3.66 13.36 10.40
N ARG A 123 -2.45 13.83 10.73
CA ARG A 123 -2.24 15.18 11.28
C ARG A 123 -2.63 16.25 10.27
N ASP A 124 -2.23 16.09 9.02
CA ASP A 124 -2.55 17.02 7.95
C ASP A 124 -4.06 17.08 7.68
N ALA A 125 -4.74 15.92 7.72
CA ALA A 125 -6.20 15.85 7.60
C ALA A 125 -6.91 16.58 8.76
N VAL A 126 -6.41 16.44 10.00
CA VAL A 126 -6.94 17.19 11.15
C VAL A 126 -6.74 18.69 10.96
N VAL A 127 -5.55 19.12 10.52
CA VAL A 127 -5.25 20.53 10.24
C VAL A 127 -6.18 21.07 9.15
N ALA A 128 -6.36 20.34 8.05
CA ALA A 128 -7.27 20.71 6.97
C ALA A 128 -8.72 20.84 7.46
N ALA A 129 -9.18 19.89 8.28
CA ALA A 129 -10.53 19.92 8.85
C ALA A 129 -10.73 21.11 9.82
N LEU A 130 -9.71 21.43 10.63
CA LEU A 130 -9.74 22.59 11.53
C LEU A 130 -9.79 23.91 10.74
N LEU A 131 -8.99 24.02 9.68
CA LEU A 131 -9.00 25.18 8.79
C LEU A 131 -10.37 25.37 8.12
N GLU A 132 -10.96 24.30 7.61
CA GLU A 132 -12.30 24.34 7.01
C GLU A 132 -13.38 24.71 8.04
N ALA A 133 -13.22 24.27 9.29
CA ALA A 133 -14.08 24.65 10.41
C ALA A 133 -13.83 26.09 10.92
N GLY A 134 -12.89 26.83 10.35
CA GLY A 134 -12.53 28.20 10.75
C GLY A 134 -11.74 28.28 12.07
N VAL A 135 -11.19 27.16 12.55
CA VAL A 135 -10.34 27.12 13.75
C VAL A 135 -8.91 27.52 13.36
N PRO A 136 -8.31 28.54 14.00
CA PRO A 136 -6.95 28.95 13.68
C PRO A 136 -5.95 27.86 14.07
N VAL A 137 -5.07 27.51 13.13
CA VAL A 137 -3.97 26.55 13.31
C VAL A 137 -2.64 27.27 13.06
N THR A 138 -1.64 26.98 13.89
CA THR A 138 -0.27 27.50 13.70
C THR A 138 0.64 26.35 13.28
N PRO A 139 1.11 26.31 12.02
CA PRO A 139 2.02 25.26 11.59
C PRO A 139 3.41 25.51 12.19
N LEU A 140 3.91 24.55 12.98
CA LEU A 140 5.27 24.58 13.53
C LEU A 140 6.09 23.44 12.91
N PRO A 141 7.28 23.70 12.36
CA PRO A 141 8.15 22.65 11.85
C PRO A 141 8.57 21.69 12.97
N LEU A 142 8.40 20.39 12.74
CA LEU A 142 8.83 19.32 13.66
C LEU A 142 10.22 18.80 13.26
N VAL A 143 11.10 18.66 14.23
CA VAL A 143 12.43 18.06 14.02
C VAL A 143 12.28 16.54 13.94
N THR A 144 12.49 15.98 12.73
CA THR A 144 12.36 14.55 12.46
C THR A 144 13.66 13.76 12.62
N GLN A 145 14.81 14.43 12.45
CA GLN A 145 16.13 13.81 12.57
C GLN A 145 17.19 14.85 12.96
N VAL A 146 18.14 14.44 13.80
CA VAL A 146 19.32 15.23 14.16
C VAL A 146 20.58 14.44 13.81
N SER A 147 21.48 15.05 13.04
CA SER A 147 22.77 14.42 12.70
C SER A 147 23.67 14.37 13.93
N SER A 148 24.28 13.20 14.19
CA SER A 148 25.23 13.00 15.29
C SER A 148 26.56 13.74 15.10
N SER A 149 26.90 14.12 13.87
CA SER A 149 28.10 14.89 13.55
C SER A 149 27.84 16.40 13.43
N GLY A 150 26.60 16.85 13.59
CA GLY A 150 26.20 18.24 13.39
C GLY A 150 26.28 19.10 14.66
N PRO A 151 26.38 20.44 14.53
CA PRO A 151 26.42 21.37 15.67
C PRO A 151 25.10 21.44 16.48
N ALA A 152 24.02 20.89 15.93
CA ALA A 152 22.72 20.75 16.60
C ALA A 152 22.64 19.51 17.51
N TYR A 153 23.61 18.59 17.43
CA TYR A 153 23.62 17.38 18.25
C TYR A 153 23.69 17.72 19.74
N GLY A 154 22.75 17.17 20.53
CA GLY A 154 22.63 17.40 21.96
C GLY A 154 22.04 18.76 22.37
N LYS A 155 21.62 19.59 21.40
CA LYS A 155 20.93 20.87 21.64
C LYS A 155 19.46 20.85 21.22
N VAL A 156 19.14 20.01 20.25
CA VAL A 156 17.80 19.81 19.71
C VAL A 156 17.55 18.31 19.68
N GLU A 157 16.35 17.90 20.04
CA GLU A 157 15.94 16.51 20.06
C GLU A 157 14.91 16.21 18.96
N VAL A 158 14.86 14.93 18.55
CA VAL A 158 13.81 14.48 17.62
C VAL A 158 12.47 14.59 18.34
N GLY A 159 11.54 15.33 17.75
CA GLY A 159 10.25 15.66 18.35
C GLY A 159 10.11 17.12 18.77
N ASP A 160 11.18 17.92 18.75
CA ASP A 160 11.11 19.35 19.05
C ASP A 160 10.36 20.12 17.97
N LEU A 161 9.59 21.13 18.39
CA LEU A 161 8.92 22.08 17.50
C LEU A 161 9.76 23.35 17.38
N VAL A 162 10.08 23.73 16.14
CA VAL A 162 10.80 24.98 15.85
C VAL A 162 9.83 26.14 15.92
N THR A 163 9.99 27.00 16.93
CA THR A 163 9.14 28.18 17.11
C THR A 163 9.69 29.44 16.45
N ALA A 164 11.00 29.54 16.25
CA ALA A 164 11.68 30.63 15.56
C ALA A 164 13.07 30.19 15.07
N VAL A 165 13.55 30.79 13.99
CA VAL A 165 14.94 30.68 13.50
C VAL A 165 15.56 32.08 13.50
N ASP A 166 16.68 32.27 14.18
CA ASP A 166 17.35 33.57 14.35
C ASP A 166 16.44 34.70 14.91
N GLY A 167 15.38 34.33 15.64
CA GLY A 167 14.42 35.27 16.22
C GLY A 167 13.26 35.68 15.30
N SER A 168 13.12 35.05 14.14
CA SER A 168 11.97 35.18 13.23
C SER A 168 11.28 33.86 12.92
#